data_AF-A0A965TTD0-F1
#
_entry.id   AF-A0A965TTD0-F1
#
_cell.length_a   1.000
_cell.length_b   1.000
_cell.length_c   1.000
_cell.angle_alpha   90.00
_cell.angle_beta   90.00
_cell.angle_gamma   90.00
#
_symmetry.space_group_name_H-M   'P 1'
#
loop_
_entity.id
_entity.type
_entity.pdbx_description
1 polymer ?
#
loop_
_entity_poly.entity_id
_entity_poly.type
_entity_poly.pdbx_seq_one_letter_code
_entity_poly.pdbx_strand_id
1 'polypeptide(L)'
;MLVLVINTNRTFLKYQLIKVGTGDVLAKGLCDHIGGTGSTLTHSRRGADPIASQVNMPDIATAVQAVIKVLTSAKQGVIKNKTAIEAVGHRIVHGGEKFTAPAIITPEVKRAIEAYNHLAPLHNPPSLEGILACEKTLPGVPQVAVFDTAFHHTMPEKAAIYALPYEFYEKYDVRKYGFHGTSHAYVSQRAAELLGQPLDTLRLITCHLGFGSSIAAVDRGRSVDTSMGLTPLAGLAMCSRSGDIDPAIVTFLMEKEQLDIDGMENLLNNQSGLYGISGVSPDLRDIYAAAGEGNSRAALAIDLFKYQCRKLIGAYTSTMGGVDAVIFTAGIGENAPDIRDGACK
;
A
#
# COMPACT_ATOMS: atom_id res chain seq x y z
N MET A 1 13.16 22.26 5.05
CA MET A 1 12.64 21.29 6.03
C MET A 1 13.12 19.88 5.66
N LEU A 2 13.71 19.15 6.60
CA LEU A 2 14.00 17.72 6.46
C LEU A 2 12.91 16.87 7.12
N VAL A 3 12.29 15.99 6.34
CA VAL A 3 11.20 15.11 6.81
C VAL A 3 11.64 13.66 6.71
N LEU A 4 11.53 12.93 7.82
CA LEU A 4 11.70 11.49 7.84
C LEU A 4 10.34 10.84 7.50
N VAL A 5 10.25 10.13 6.39
CA VAL A 5 9.05 9.37 6.01
C VAL A 5 9.25 7.92 6.39
N ILE A 6 8.28 7.33 7.07
CA ILE A 6 8.31 5.96 7.59
C ILE A 6 7.07 5.18 7.13
N ASN A 7 7.31 3.96 6.67
CA ASN A 7 6.29 2.96 6.40
C ASN A 7 6.65 1.68 7.15
N THR A 8 5.85 1.34 8.15
CA THR A 8 6.14 0.25 9.08
C THR A 8 5.16 -0.90 8.87
N ASN A 9 5.71 -2.11 8.91
CA ASN A 9 4.98 -3.36 9.03
C ASN A 9 5.57 -4.14 10.22
N ARG A 10 4.96 -5.27 10.59
CA ARG A 10 5.43 -6.13 11.67
C ARG A 10 6.86 -6.64 11.45
N THR A 11 7.23 -6.93 10.20
CA THR A 11 8.53 -7.55 9.86
C THR A 11 9.50 -6.60 9.17
N PHE A 12 9.07 -5.40 8.75
CA PHE A 12 9.94 -4.46 8.07
C PHE A 12 9.61 -2.99 8.38
N LEU A 13 10.59 -2.12 8.20
CA LEU A 13 10.44 -0.67 8.24
C LEU A 13 11.17 -0.06 7.06
N LYS A 14 10.44 0.61 6.16
CA LYS A 14 11.00 1.40 5.07
C LYS A 14 11.04 2.86 5.47
N TYR A 15 12.11 3.55 5.12
CA TYR A 15 12.24 4.98 5.39
C TYR A 15 12.91 5.75 4.27
N GLN A 16 12.61 7.06 4.24
CA GLN A 16 13.33 8.04 3.44
C GLN A 16 13.53 9.32 4.25
N LEU A 17 14.69 9.96 4.13
CA LEU A 17 14.89 11.32 4.61
C LEU A 17 14.85 12.27 3.42
N ILE A 18 13.85 13.15 3.39
CA ILE A 18 13.53 13.99 2.24
C ILE A 18 13.74 15.46 2.59
N LYS A 19 14.39 16.21 1.71
CA LYS A 19 14.44 17.67 1.78
C LYS A 19 13.22 18.27 1.07
N VAL A 20 12.23 18.67 1.88
CA VAL A 20 11.00 19.31 1.42
C VAL A 20 11.32 20.70 0.85
N GLY A 21 10.78 20.99 -0.33
CA GLY A 21 11.09 22.15 -1.17
C GLY A 21 11.82 21.75 -2.45
N THR A 22 12.81 20.86 -2.35
CA THR A 22 13.53 20.30 -3.51
C THR A 22 13.01 18.92 -3.94
N GLY A 23 12.38 18.17 -3.03
CA GLY A 23 11.98 16.78 -3.28
C GLY A 23 13.14 15.77 -3.22
N ASP A 24 14.36 16.25 -3.00
CA ASP A 24 15.56 15.42 -2.89
C ASP A 24 15.46 14.39 -1.76
N VAL A 25 15.54 13.11 -2.13
CA VAL A 25 15.74 12.00 -1.19
C VAL A 25 17.21 11.94 -0.81
N LEU A 26 17.55 12.38 0.40
CA LEU A 26 18.94 12.42 0.89
C LEU A 26 19.44 11.02 1.22
N ALA A 27 18.57 10.21 1.81
CA ALA A 27 18.83 8.81 2.10
C ALA A 27 17.53 8.01 2.08
N LYS A 28 17.64 6.71 1.81
CA LYS A 28 16.56 5.74 1.91
C LYS A 28 17.08 4.43 2.49
N GLY A 29 16.20 3.64 3.07
CA GLY A 29 16.57 2.32 3.54
C GLY A 29 15.41 1.42 3.91
N LEU A 30 15.78 0.20 4.24
CA LEU A 30 14.90 -0.89 4.65
C LEU A 30 15.53 -1.60 5.85
N CYS A 31 14.82 -1.59 6.97
CA CYS A 31 14.99 -2.57 8.04
C CYS A 31 14.13 -3.78 7.67
N ASP A 32 14.72 -4.96 7.60
CA ASP A 32 14.04 -6.20 7.22
C ASP A 32 14.22 -7.27 8.29
N HIS A 33 13.29 -8.23 8.32
CA HIS A 33 13.23 -9.33 9.31
C HIS A 33 13.24 -8.84 10.77
N ILE A 34 12.54 -7.74 11.06
CA ILE A 34 12.35 -7.22 12.43
C ILE A 34 11.66 -8.29 13.28
N GLY A 35 12.14 -8.51 14.51
CA GLY A 35 11.65 -9.54 15.42
C GLY A 35 12.10 -10.97 15.07
N GLY A 36 12.75 -11.16 13.91
CA GLY A 36 13.28 -12.43 13.45
C GLY A 36 14.79 -12.58 13.65
N THR A 37 15.30 -13.77 13.34
CA THR A 37 16.74 -14.02 13.28
C THR A 37 17.32 -13.39 12.01
N GLY A 38 18.50 -12.77 12.12
CA GLY A 38 19.20 -12.21 10.96
C GLY A 38 18.60 -10.91 10.42
N SER A 39 18.00 -10.08 11.27
CA SER A 39 17.55 -8.73 10.90
C SER A 39 18.65 -7.93 10.18
N THR A 40 18.27 -7.25 9.11
CA THR A 40 19.19 -6.47 8.27
C THR A 40 18.72 -5.04 8.10
N LEU A 41 19.67 -4.11 8.06
CA LEU A 41 19.47 -2.73 7.67
C LEU A 41 20.22 -2.47 6.37
N THR A 42 19.46 -2.23 5.31
CA THR A 42 19.99 -1.76 4.03
C THR A 42 19.82 -0.25 3.93
N HIS A 43 20.91 0.49 3.79
CA HIS A 43 20.93 1.95 3.73
C HIS A 43 21.61 2.46 2.46
N SER A 44 20.99 3.42 1.78
CA SER A 44 21.53 4.08 0.58
C SER A 44 21.42 5.59 0.73
N ARG A 45 22.54 6.27 0.53
CA ARG A 45 22.60 7.73 0.39
C ARG A 45 22.28 8.10 -1.06
N ARG A 46 21.86 9.34 -1.30
CA ARG A 46 21.68 9.86 -2.65
C ARG A 46 22.93 9.63 -3.50
N GLY A 47 22.77 8.96 -4.64
CA GLY A 47 23.86 8.70 -5.58
C GLY A 47 24.86 7.64 -5.13
N ALA A 48 24.58 6.90 -4.05
CA ALA A 48 25.45 5.83 -3.55
C ALA A 48 24.73 4.48 -3.54
N ASP A 49 25.50 3.42 -3.81
CA ASP A 49 25.00 2.07 -3.76
C ASP A 49 24.48 1.69 -2.37
N PRO A 50 23.45 0.82 -2.28
CA PRO A 50 22.95 0.34 -1.00
C PRO A 50 24.00 -0.48 -0.24
N ILE A 51 24.10 -0.22 1.06
CA ILE A 51 24.95 -0.97 1.99
C ILE A 51 24.05 -1.75 2.94
N ALA A 52 24.11 -3.08 2.87
CA ALA A 52 23.45 -3.97 3.81
C ALA A 52 24.33 -4.23 5.04
N SER A 53 23.73 -4.21 6.22
CA SER A 53 24.38 -4.52 7.48
C SER A 53 23.47 -5.39 8.33
N GLN A 54 24.04 -6.36 9.03
CA GLN A 54 23.29 -7.14 10.01
C GLN A 54 23.15 -6.31 11.28
N VAL A 55 21.91 -6.07 11.72
CA VAL A 55 21.60 -5.23 12.88
C VAL A 55 20.51 -5.94 13.67
N ASN A 56 20.79 -6.27 14.92
CA ASN A 56 19.80 -6.89 15.79
C ASN A 56 18.64 -5.92 16.07
N MET A 57 17.47 -6.20 15.51
CA MET A 57 16.24 -5.42 15.66
C MET A 57 15.11 -6.33 16.15
N PRO A 58 15.04 -6.64 17.46
CA PRO A 58 14.01 -7.51 18.03
C PRO A 58 12.59 -6.93 17.97
N ASP A 59 12.45 -5.61 17.75
CA ASP A 59 11.16 -4.91 17.71
C ASP A 59 11.24 -3.65 16.82
N ILE A 60 10.10 -2.98 16.61
CA ILE A 60 10.05 -1.77 15.76
C ILE A 60 10.78 -0.61 16.43
N ALA A 61 10.78 -0.54 17.76
CA ALA A 61 11.47 0.51 18.50
C ALA A 61 12.99 0.50 18.25
N THR A 62 13.61 -0.66 18.29
CA THR A 62 15.03 -0.87 17.97
C THR A 62 15.32 -0.62 16.49
N ALA A 63 14.39 -0.96 15.58
CA ALA A 63 14.51 -0.61 14.17
C ALA A 63 14.52 0.91 13.93
N VAL A 64 13.62 1.67 14.56
CA VAL A 64 13.62 3.15 14.49
C VAL A 64 14.93 3.73 15.02
N GLN A 65 15.45 3.22 16.14
CA GLN A 65 16.74 3.64 16.68
C GLN A 65 17.89 3.36 15.71
N ALA A 66 17.89 2.20 15.05
CA ALA A 66 18.89 1.85 14.04
C ALA A 66 18.85 2.81 12.83
N VAL A 67 17.65 3.18 12.38
CA VAL A 67 17.46 4.19 11.32
C VAL A 67 18.07 5.54 11.72
N ILE A 68 17.76 6.06 12.91
CA ILE A 68 18.33 7.33 13.36
C ILE A 68 19.85 7.24 13.48
N LYS A 69 20.37 6.14 14.04
CA LYS A 69 21.81 5.91 14.18
C LYS A 69 22.54 5.90 12.84
N VAL A 70 22.00 5.24 11.81
CA VAL A 70 22.64 5.22 10.48
C VAL A 70 22.56 6.60 9.82
N LEU A 71 21.43 7.30 9.93
CA LEU A 71 21.24 8.65 9.37
C LEU A 71 22.22 9.67 9.97
N THR A 72 22.61 9.50 11.23
CA THR A 72 23.58 10.37 11.92
C THR A 72 25.01 9.82 11.95
N SER A 73 25.29 8.70 11.28
CA SER A 73 26.61 8.06 11.30
C SER A 73 27.66 8.93 10.61
N ALA A 74 28.87 9.02 11.18
CA ALA A 74 29.98 9.74 10.53
C ALA A 74 30.41 9.13 9.19
N LYS A 75 30.19 7.82 8.99
CA LYS A 75 30.61 7.11 7.76
C LYS A 75 29.51 7.06 6.70
N GLN A 76 28.27 6.85 7.12
CA GLN A 76 27.13 6.56 6.24
C GLN A 76 25.99 7.56 6.35
N GLY A 77 26.02 8.45 7.34
CA GLY A 77 24.95 9.39 7.59
C GLY A 77 24.86 10.51 6.55
N VAL A 78 23.71 11.19 6.58
CA VAL A 78 23.39 12.34 5.73
C VAL A 78 23.06 13.60 6.55
N ILE A 79 23.01 13.46 7.88
CA ILE A 79 22.80 14.54 8.84
C ILE A 79 23.79 14.38 10.01
N LYS A 80 24.17 15.49 10.66
CA LYS A 80 25.11 15.46 11.79
C LYS A 80 24.46 15.02 13.10
N ASN A 81 23.21 15.40 13.32
CA ASN A 81 22.47 15.15 14.55
C ASN A 81 21.00 14.86 14.25
N LYS A 82 20.33 14.16 15.18
CA LYS A 82 18.91 13.81 15.03
C LYS A 82 17.98 15.02 15.07
N THR A 83 18.43 16.15 15.64
CA THR A 83 17.67 17.41 15.70
C THR A 83 17.55 18.09 14.34
N ALA A 84 18.30 17.63 13.32
CA ALA A 84 18.11 18.07 11.94
C ALA A 84 16.81 17.54 11.32
N ILE A 85 16.18 16.51 11.91
CA ILE A 85 14.88 16.00 11.48
C ILE A 85 13.80 16.93 12.04
N GLU A 86 13.10 17.63 11.16
CA GLU A 86 12.14 18.68 11.52
C GLU A 86 10.71 18.15 11.61
N ALA A 87 10.39 17.04 10.94
CA ALA A 87 9.12 16.34 11.08
C ALA A 87 9.24 14.85 10.70
N VAL A 88 8.27 14.03 11.12
CA VAL A 88 8.14 12.62 10.69
C VAL A 88 6.78 12.38 10.05
N GLY A 89 6.75 11.79 8.86
CA GLY A 89 5.53 11.34 8.20
C GLY A 89 5.37 9.83 8.31
N HIS A 90 4.19 9.37 8.76
CA HIS A 90 3.88 7.95 8.92
C HIS A 90 2.80 7.54 7.94
N ARG A 91 3.04 6.49 7.14
CA ARG A 91 1.97 5.83 6.41
C ARG A 91 1.11 5.04 7.39
N ILE A 92 -0.18 5.33 7.43
CA ILE A 92 -1.20 4.58 8.15
C ILE A 92 -2.11 3.92 7.13
N VAL A 93 -2.41 2.63 7.29
CA VAL A 93 -3.24 1.92 6.32
C VAL A 93 -4.70 2.31 6.45
N HIS A 94 -5.28 2.25 7.65
CA HIS A 94 -6.71 2.50 7.84
C HIS A 94 -6.96 3.72 8.73
N GLY A 95 -7.60 4.75 8.18
CA GLY A 95 -8.04 5.95 8.91
C GLY A 95 -9.51 5.91 9.35
N GLY A 96 -10.27 4.92 8.87
CA GLY A 96 -11.71 4.86 9.08
C GLY A 96 -12.44 6.05 8.50
N GLU A 97 -13.68 6.29 8.92
CA GLU A 97 -14.46 7.42 8.38
C GLU A 97 -13.95 8.80 8.85
N LYS A 98 -13.27 8.82 9.99
CA LYS A 98 -12.88 10.06 10.65
C LYS A 98 -11.76 10.81 9.92
N PHE A 99 -10.79 10.09 9.34
CA PHE A 99 -9.60 10.71 8.76
C PHE A 99 -9.63 10.73 7.24
N THR A 100 -10.23 11.81 6.72
CA THR A 100 -10.34 12.09 5.28
C THR A 100 -9.13 12.84 4.71
N ALA A 101 -8.18 13.23 5.55
CA ALA A 101 -6.95 13.93 5.18
C ALA A 101 -5.81 13.59 6.16
N PRO A 102 -4.54 13.87 5.81
CA PRO A 102 -3.43 13.74 6.76
C PRO A 102 -3.67 14.54 8.05
N ALA A 103 -3.23 13.99 9.18
CA ALA A 103 -3.45 14.58 10.50
C ALA A 103 -2.15 14.64 11.30
N ILE A 104 -1.94 15.76 12.03
CA ILE A 104 -0.87 15.84 13.03
C ILE A 104 -1.16 14.79 14.11
N ILE A 105 -0.16 14.00 14.48
CA ILE A 105 -0.30 12.98 15.51
C ILE A 105 -0.57 13.65 16.85
N THR A 106 -1.73 13.32 17.43
CA THR A 106 -2.15 13.67 18.78
C THR A 106 -2.60 12.39 19.52
N PRO A 107 -2.82 12.42 20.84
CA PRO A 107 -3.42 11.30 21.56
C PRO A 107 -4.76 10.85 20.96
N GLU A 108 -5.55 11.77 20.39
CA GLU A 108 -6.81 11.46 19.73
C GLU A 108 -6.60 10.69 18.41
N VAL A 109 -5.62 11.11 17.60
CA VAL A 109 -5.26 10.41 16.36
C VAL A 109 -4.78 8.99 16.66
N LYS A 110 -3.95 8.81 17.70
CA LYS A 110 -3.48 7.48 18.12
C LYS A 110 -4.63 6.56 18.53
N ARG A 111 -5.57 7.03 19.36
CA ARG A 111 -6.77 6.26 19.75
C ARG A 111 -7.63 5.88 18.56
N ALA A 112 -7.78 6.79 17.59
CA ALA A 112 -8.59 6.50 16.42
C ALA A 112 -7.90 5.52 15.46
N ILE A 113 -6.56 5.57 15.31
CA ILE A 113 -5.80 4.51 14.60
C ILE A 113 -6.01 3.15 15.26
N GLU A 114 -5.94 3.10 16.60
CA GLU A 114 -6.14 1.89 17.40
C GLU A 114 -7.55 1.31 17.27
N ALA A 115 -8.58 2.16 17.23
CA ALA A 115 -9.97 1.74 17.05
C ALA A 115 -10.19 0.95 15.75
N TYR A 116 -9.43 1.26 14.69
CA TYR A 116 -9.50 0.57 13.40
C TYR A 116 -8.51 -0.60 13.25
N ASN A 117 -7.84 -1.03 14.33
CA ASN A 117 -6.98 -2.22 14.30
C ASN A 117 -7.73 -3.48 13.85
N HIS A 118 -9.01 -3.61 14.17
CA HIS A 118 -9.82 -4.78 13.77
C HIS A 118 -10.03 -4.88 12.24
N LEU A 119 -10.00 -3.75 11.51
CA LEU A 119 -10.10 -3.73 10.04
C LEU A 119 -8.74 -3.81 9.34
N ALA A 120 -7.65 -3.52 10.05
CA ALA A 120 -6.29 -3.57 9.52
C ALA A 120 -5.29 -4.15 10.55
N PRO A 121 -5.50 -5.38 11.04
CA PRO A 121 -4.75 -5.94 12.18
C PRO A 121 -3.27 -6.17 11.88
N LEU A 122 -2.94 -6.41 10.60
CA LEU A 122 -1.57 -6.59 10.14
C LEU A 122 -0.82 -5.26 9.87
N HIS A 123 -1.50 -4.12 9.96
CA HIS A 123 -0.96 -2.85 9.48
C HIS A 123 -1.05 -1.70 10.49
N ASN A 124 -2.21 -1.45 11.08
CA ASN A 124 -2.39 -0.34 12.01
C ASN A 124 -1.58 -0.51 13.31
N PRO A 125 -1.55 -1.70 13.97
CA PRO A 125 -0.74 -1.88 15.17
C PRO A 125 0.76 -1.59 14.99
N PRO A 126 1.48 -2.16 14.00
CA PRO A 126 2.91 -1.85 13.82
C PRO A 126 3.14 -0.39 13.40
N SER A 127 2.19 0.24 12.69
CA SER A 127 2.29 1.66 12.36
C SER A 127 2.22 2.55 13.60
N LEU A 128 1.31 2.22 14.53
CA LEU A 128 1.19 2.89 15.82
C LEU A 128 2.44 2.68 16.69
N GLU A 129 3.01 1.47 16.71
CA GLU A 129 4.29 1.22 17.39
C GLU A 129 5.42 2.08 16.81
N GLY A 130 5.46 2.24 15.48
CA GLY A 130 6.41 3.13 14.80
C GLY A 130 6.27 4.61 15.20
N ILE A 131 5.04 5.10 15.39
CA ILE A 131 4.76 6.44 15.91
C ILE A 131 5.32 6.59 17.34
N LEU A 132 4.98 5.66 18.23
CA LEU A 132 5.42 5.70 19.63
C LEU A 132 6.95 5.61 19.75
N ALA A 133 7.58 4.78 18.91
CA ALA A 133 9.03 4.67 18.83
C ALA A 133 9.68 6.00 18.37
N CYS A 134 9.07 6.71 17.43
CA CYS A 134 9.53 8.03 16.99
C CYS A 134 9.33 9.09 18.08
N GLU A 135 8.22 9.07 18.83
CA GLU A 135 7.98 10.00 19.95
C GLU A 135 9.09 9.88 21.01
N LYS A 136 9.51 8.65 21.31
CA LYS A 136 10.59 8.37 22.26
C LYS A 136 11.97 8.75 21.72
N THR A 137 12.23 8.49 20.43
CA THR A 137 13.57 8.67 19.83
C THR A 137 13.84 10.12 19.42
N LEU A 138 12.80 10.83 18.99
CA LEU A 138 12.81 12.20 18.48
C LEU A 138 11.83 13.09 19.30
N PRO A 139 12.09 13.30 20.61
CA PRO A 139 11.18 14.05 21.45
C PRO A 139 11.02 15.49 20.95
N GLY A 140 9.76 15.95 20.87
CA GLY A 140 9.39 17.29 20.41
C GLY A 140 9.32 17.47 18.89
N VAL A 141 9.70 16.47 18.09
CA VAL A 141 9.56 16.53 16.63
C VAL A 141 8.10 16.24 16.25
N PRO A 142 7.42 17.12 15.49
CA PRO A 142 6.05 16.89 15.06
C PRO A 142 5.96 15.68 14.12
N GLN A 143 4.91 14.88 14.31
CA GLN A 143 4.63 13.70 13.48
C GLN A 143 3.28 13.86 12.77
N VAL A 144 3.15 13.30 11.58
CA VAL A 144 1.94 13.37 10.75
C VAL A 144 1.55 11.96 10.31
N ALA A 145 0.30 11.56 10.54
CA ALA A 145 -0.29 10.37 9.92
C ALA A 145 -0.83 10.72 8.53
N VAL A 146 -0.47 9.90 7.55
CA VAL A 146 -0.99 9.94 6.17
C VAL A 146 -1.72 8.63 5.93
N PHE A 147 -3.04 8.69 5.77
CA PHE A 147 -3.90 7.51 5.70
C PHE A 147 -4.10 7.05 4.26
N ASP A 148 -3.91 5.77 3.96
CA ASP A 148 -4.15 5.20 2.64
C ASP A 148 -5.63 5.27 2.22
N THR A 149 -6.56 5.33 3.19
CA THR A 149 -8.00 5.48 2.93
C THR A 149 -8.40 6.92 2.62
N ALA A 150 -7.59 7.93 3.02
CA ALA A 150 -7.95 9.35 2.99
C ALA A 150 -8.48 9.82 1.61
N PHE A 151 -7.73 9.50 0.55
CA PHE A 151 -8.04 9.93 -0.82
C PHE A 151 -9.39 9.40 -1.32
N HIS A 152 -9.83 8.26 -0.81
CA HIS A 152 -11.05 7.59 -1.26
C HIS A 152 -12.31 8.05 -0.54
N HIS A 153 -12.23 8.91 0.47
CA HIS A 153 -13.41 9.43 1.18
C HIS A 153 -14.33 10.31 0.32
N THR A 154 -13.88 10.74 -0.85
CA THR A 154 -14.74 11.45 -1.81
C THR A 154 -15.70 10.53 -2.58
N MET A 155 -15.58 9.20 -2.38
CA MET A 155 -16.39 8.19 -3.04
C MET A 155 -17.86 8.33 -2.63
N PRO A 156 -18.80 8.37 -3.59
CA PRO A 156 -20.23 8.46 -3.27
C PRO A 156 -20.73 7.15 -2.63
N GLU A 157 -21.77 7.24 -1.79
CA GLU A 157 -22.36 6.08 -1.09
C GLU A 157 -22.72 4.93 -2.03
N LYS A 158 -23.24 5.22 -3.23
CA LYS A 158 -23.57 4.21 -4.25
C LYS A 158 -22.39 3.32 -4.68
N ALA A 159 -21.15 3.78 -4.48
CA ALA A 159 -19.93 3.02 -4.75
C ALA A 159 -19.28 2.49 -3.47
N ALA A 160 -19.61 3.08 -2.32
CA ALA A 160 -19.02 2.75 -1.03
C ALA A 160 -19.80 1.70 -0.22
N ILE A 161 -21.13 1.69 -0.33
CA ILE A 161 -21.99 0.79 0.46
C ILE A 161 -22.10 -0.57 -0.21
N TYR A 162 -21.83 -1.63 0.55
CA TYR A 162 -22.05 -3.00 0.10
C TYR A 162 -23.54 -3.36 0.14
N ALA A 163 -23.98 -4.21 -0.78
CA ALA A 163 -25.34 -4.74 -0.82
C ALA A 163 -25.57 -5.81 0.26
N LEU A 164 -25.42 -5.41 1.52
CA LEU A 164 -25.64 -6.18 2.74
C LEU A 164 -26.74 -5.51 3.56
N PRO A 165 -27.29 -6.17 4.60
CA PRO A 165 -28.13 -5.50 5.58
C PRO A 165 -27.47 -4.19 6.06
N TYR A 166 -28.20 -3.08 5.94
CA TYR A 166 -27.66 -1.74 6.13
C TYR A 166 -27.15 -1.52 7.57
N GLU A 167 -27.68 -2.27 8.52
CA GLU A 167 -27.30 -2.25 9.92
C GLU A 167 -25.81 -2.61 10.13
N PHE A 168 -25.20 -3.39 9.23
CA PHE A 168 -23.76 -3.69 9.31
C PHE A 168 -22.89 -2.48 8.96
N TYR A 169 -23.35 -1.61 8.07
CA TYR A 169 -22.72 -0.31 7.85
C TYR A 169 -22.86 0.55 9.11
N GLU A 170 -24.06 0.71 9.65
CA GLU A 170 -24.30 1.59 10.81
C GLU A 170 -23.60 1.12 12.10
N LYS A 171 -23.47 -0.19 12.29
CA LYS A 171 -22.93 -0.76 13.53
C LYS A 171 -21.42 -1.01 13.51
N TYR A 172 -20.88 -1.35 12.34
CA TYR A 172 -19.50 -1.84 12.21
C TYR A 172 -18.71 -1.11 11.12
N ASP A 173 -19.25 -0.04 10.54
CA ASP A 173 -18.66 0.71 9.43
C ASP A 173 -18.29 -0.20 8.24
N VAL A 174 -19.09 -1.24 7.94
CA VAL A 174 -18.88 -2.12 6.78
C VAL A 174 -19.18 -1.36 5.49
N ARG A 175 -18.14 -0.80 4.91
CA ARG A 175 -18.14 -0.09 3.63
C ARG A 175 -16.82 -0.29 2.90
N LYS A 176 -16.80 0.07 1.62
CA LYS A 176 -15.57 0.23 0.86
C LYS A 176 -14.83 1.48 1.35
N TYR A 177 -13.58 1.28 1.75
CA TYR A 177 -12.64 2.35 2.09
C TYR A 177 -11.63 2.58 0.99
N GLY A 178 -11.07 1.51 0.42
CA GLY A 178 -9.99 1.59 -0.54
C GLY A 178 -8.63 1.93 0.08
N PHE A 179 -7.56 1.53 -0.60
CA PHE A 179 -6.19 1.75 -0.14
C PHE A 179 -5.29 2.17 -1.30
N HIS A 180 -4.01 2.40 -1.01
CA HIS A 180 -3.06 3.06 -1.90
C HIS A 180 -3.49 4.50 -2.27
N GLY A 181 -4.35 5.14 -1.47
CA GLY A 181 -4.88 6.47 -1.74
C GLY A 181 -3.78 7.52 -1.93
N THR A 182 -2.71 7.47 -1.12
CA THR A 182 -1.55 8.36 -1.29
C THR A 182 -0.89 8.20 -2.66
N SER A 183 -0.78 6.96 -3.16
CA SER A 183 -0.22 6.70 -4.48
C SER A 183 -1.14 7.18 -5.59
N HIS A 184 -2.44 6.86 -5.51
CA HIS A 184 -3.44 7.28 -6.49
C HIS A 184 -3.54 8.80 -6.57
N ALA A 185 -3.57 9.49 -5.43
CA ALA A 185 -3.56 10.94 -5.36
C ALA A 185 -2.32 11.54 -6.05
N TYR A 186 -1.14 11.02 -5.71
CA TYR A 186 0.12 11.51 -6.28
C TYR A 186 0.17 11.33 -7.80
N VAL A 187 -0.13 10.14 -8.31
CA VAL A 187 -0.02 9.88 -9.75
C VAL A 187 -1.13 10.54 -10.56
N SER A 188 -2.31 10.78 -9.97
CA SER A 188 -3.37 11.59 -10.58
C SER A 188 -2.90 13.03 -10.78
N GLN A 189 -2.35 13.64 -9.71
CA GLN A 189 -1.80 14.99 -9.78
C GLN A 189 -0.64 15.06 -10.78
N ARG A 190 0.27 14.07 -10.76
CA ARG A 190 1.40 14.04 -11.68
C ARG A 190 0.97 13.87 -13.14
N ALA A 191 -0.07 13.07 -13.40
CA ALA A 191 -0.61 12.92 -14.75
C ALA A 191 -1.23 14.23 -15.26
N ALA A 192 -1.97 14.94 -14.41
CA ALA A 192 -2.52 16.25 -14.76
C ALA A 192 -1.42 17.25 -15.17
N GLU A 193 -0.32 17.30 -14.39
CA GLU A 193 0.86 18.12 -14.72
C GLU A 193 1.49 17.74 -16.07
N LEU A 194 1.63 16.43 -16.34
CA LEU A 194 2.20 15.93 -17.60
C LEU A 194 1.31 16.20 -18.81
N LEU A 195 0.00 16.20 -18.62
CA LEU A 195 -0.99 16.53 -19.65
C LEU A 195 -1.13 18.05 -19.85
N GLY A 196 -0.57 18.87 -18.95
CA GLY A 196 -0.72 20.31 -18.97
C GLY A 196 -2.16 20.77 -18.75
N GLN A 197 -2.96 19.99 -18.03
CA GLN A 197 -4.38 20.27 -17.76
C GLN A 197 -4.66 20.29 -16.25
N PRO A 198 -5.59 21.13 -15.77
CA PRO A 198 -6.01 21.11 -14.37
C PRO A 198 -6.63 19.75 -13.98
N LEU A 199 -6.26 19.23 -12.81
CA LEU A 199 -6.74 17.92 -12.33
C LEU A 199 -8.27 17.86 -12.21
N ASP A 200 -8.92 18.97 -11.88
CA ASP A 200 -10.38 19.12 -11.76
C ASP A 200 -11.12 19.15 -13.11
N THR A 201 -10.41 18.99 -14.23
CA THR A 201 -10.98 18.85 -15.58
C THR A 201 -10.87 17.44 -16.16
N LEU A 202 -10.12 16.54 -15.49
CA LEU A 202 -9.74 15.24 -16.01
C LEU A 202 -10.51 14.08 -15.37
N ARG A 203 -10.80 13.04 -16.15
CA ARG A 203 -11.22 11.70 -15.71
C ARG A 203 -10.08 10.73 -15.91
N LEU A 204 -9.54 10.24 -14.81
CA LEU A 204 -8.32 9.43 -14.79
C LEU A 204 -8.62 8.05 -14.22
N ILE A 205 -8.00 7.03 -14.79
CA ILE A 205 -7.93 5.70 -14.18
C ILE A 205 -6.50 5.45 -13.73
N THR A 206 -6.29 5.25 -12.43
CA THR A 206 -4.97 5.01 -11.87
C THR A 206 -4.82 3.54 -11.48
N CYS A 207 -3.88 2.85 -12.12
CA CYS A 207 -3.54 1.45 -11.92
C CYS A 207 -2.25 1.36 -11.08
N HIS A 208 -2.40 1.29 -9.75
CA HIS A 208 -1.30 0.94 -8.85
C HIS A 208 -1.12 -0.56 -8.88
N LEU A 209 -0.17 -1.06 -9.68
CA LEU A 209 0.08 -2.49 -9.85
C LEU A 209 1.41 -2.85 -9.18
N GLY A 210 1.35 -3.57 -8.08
CA GLY A 210 2.50 -4.03 -7.31
C GLY A 210 2.17 -5.34 -6.59
N PHE A 211 2.92 -5.65 -5.52
CA PHE A 211 2.62 -6.84 -4.71
C PHE A 211 1.18 -6.82 -4.19
N GLY A 212 0.75 -5.65 -3.72
CA GLY A 212 -0.66 -5.27 -3.68
C GLY A 212 -1.01 -4.46 -4.91
N SER A 213 -2.17 -4.75 -5.49
CA SER A 213 -2.63 -4.06 -6.68
C SER A 213 -4.02 -3.49 -6.46
N SER A 214 -4.24 -2.27 -6.94
CA SER A 214 -5.55 -1.62 -6.92
C SER A 214 -5.69 -0.68 -8.10
N ILE A 215 -6.90 -0.55 -8.61
CA ILE A 215 -7.25 0.43 -9.65
C ILE A 215 -8.26 1.40 -9.04
N ALA A 216 -8.10 2.69 -9.30
CA ALA A 216 -9.05 3.72 -8.86
C ALA A 216 -9.57 4.55 -10.04
N ALA A 217 -10.83 4.95 -9.93
CA ALA A 217 -11.51 5.90 -10.80
C ALA A 217 -11.43 7.28 -10.15
N VAL A 218 -10.79 8.23 -10.82
CA VAL A 218 -10.57 9.60 -10.33
C VAL A 218 -11.25 10.57 -11.27
N ASP A 219 -12.39 11.12 -10.84
CA ASP A 219 -13.17 12.07 -11.61
C ASP A 219 -12.95 13.48 -11.04
N ARG A 220 -12.34 14.35 -11.84
CA ARG A 220 -12.06 15.76 -11.50
C ARG A 220 -11.34 15.91 -10.17
N GLY A 221 -10.28 15.12 -10.01
CA GLY A 221 -9.43 15.11 -8.81
C GLY A 221 -10.02 14.40 -7.59
N ARG A 222 -11.22 13.83 -7.71
CA ARG A 222 -11.88 13.10 -6.62
C ARG A 222 -11.90 11.60 -6.93
N SER A 223 -11.52 10.78 -5.97
CA SER A 223 -11.76 9.34 -6.07
C SER A 223 -13.26 9.07 -6.04
N VAL A 224 -13.80 8.46 -7.10
CA VAL A 224 -15.22 8.11 -7.23
C VAL A 224 -15.49 6.61 -7.17
N ASP A 225 -14.46 5.78 -7.37
CA ASP A 225 -14.48 4.34 -7.10
C ASP A 225 -13.03 3.81 -6.96
N THR A 226 -12.87 2.65 -6.34
CA THR A 226 -11.59 1.93 -6.21
C THR A 226 -11.83 0.44 -6.04
N SER A 227 -10.87 -0.37 -6.47
CA SER A 227 -11.05 -1.82 -6.55
C SER A 227 -10.96 -2.47 -5.16
N MET A 228 -10.11 -1.94 -4.28
CA MET A 228 -10.02 -2.44 -2.91
C MET A 228 -11.24 -2.03 -2.08
N GLY A 229 -11.52 -2.83 -1.05
CA GLY A 229 -12.79 -2.84 -0.35
C GLY A 229 -12.72 -2.27 1.06
N LEU A 230 -13.45 -2.93 1.96
CA LEU A 230 -13.27 -2.82 3.42
C LEU A 230 -11.83 -3.12 3.82
N THR A 231 -11.24 -4.13 3.21
CA THR A 231 -9.86 -4.55 3.43
C THR A 231 -9.07 -4.51 2.12
N PRO A 232 -7.72 -4.59 2.18
CA PRO A 232 -6.89 -4.67 0.98
C PRO A 232 -7.04 -5.98 0.17
N LEU A 233 -7.95 -6.89 0.54
CA LEU A 233 -8.14 -8.17 -0.16
C LEU A 233 -8.96 -8.02 -1.44
N ALA A 234 -9.98 -7.15 -1.44
CA ALA A 234 -10.93 -7.03 -2.56
C ALA A 234 -10.29 -6.42 -3.83
N GLY A 235 -10.95 -6.64 -4.96
CA GLY A 235 -10.60 -6.11 -6.27
C GLY A 235 -9.97 -7.17 -7.18
N LEU A 236 -8.89 -6.81 -7.87
CA LEU A 236 -8.15 -7.76 -8.69
C LEU A 236 -7.31 -8.71 -7.84
N ALA A 237 -7.08 -9.91 -8.38
CA ALA A 237 -6.08 -10.85 -7.91
C ALA A 237 -4.72 -10.15 -7.84
N MET A 238 -3.96 -10.42 -6.79
CA MET A 238 -2.65 -9.81 -6.56
C MET A 238 -1.59 -10.91 -6.44
N CYS A 239 -0.37 -10.58 -6.04
CA CYS A 239 0.70 -11.56 -5.92
C CYS A 239 0.32 -12.78 -5.06
N SER A 240 -0.28 -12.55 -3.88
CA SER A 240 -0.69 -13.61 -2.95
C SER A 240 -2.17 -13.53 -2.51
N ARG A 241 -2.87 -12.45 -2.89
CA ARG A 241 -4.26 -12.18 -2.51
C ARG A 241 -5.22 -12.61 -3.60
N SER A 242 -6.35 -13.20 -3.20
CA SER A 242 -7.37 -13.72 -4.13
C SER A 242 -7.97 -12.63 -5.02
N GLY A 243 -8.12 -11.41 -4.50
CA GLY A 243 -9.05 -10.45 -5.10
C GLY A 243 -10.49 -10.88 -4.86
N ASP A 244 -11.39 -10.37 -5.70
CA ASP A 244 -12.80 -10.68 -5.68
C ASP A 244 -13.03 -12.14 -6.11
N ILE A 245 -13.76 -12.86 -5.26
CA ILE A 245 -14.26 -14.21 -5.51
C ILE A 245 -15.75 -14.26 -5.13
N ASP A 246 -16.43 -15.33 -5.52
CA ASP A 246 -17.77 -15.60 -5.03
C ASP A 246 -17.74 -15.82 -3.50
N PRO A 247 -18.50 -15.04 -2.70
CA PRO A 247 -18.55 -15.22 -1.25
C PRO A 247 -18.92 -16.65 -0.80
N ALA A 248 -19.71 -17.39 -1.59
CA ALA A 248 -20.07 -18.77 -1.28
C ALA A 248 -18.87 -19.74 -1.31
N ILE A 249 -17.80 -19.41 -2.05
CA ILE A 249 -16.56 -20.19 -2.07
C ILE A 249 -15.91 -20.19 -0.67
N VAL A 250 -16.01 -19.08 0.07
CA VAL A 250 -15.41 -18.95 1.40
C VAL A 250 -15.99 -19.99 2.35
N THR A 251 -17.32 -20.02 2.49
CA THR A 251 -17.99 -20.99 3.37
C THR A 251 -17.83 -22.43 2.87
N PHE A 252 -17.84 -22.64 1.56
CA PHE A 252 -17.63 -23.95 0.96
C PHE A 252 -16.24 -24.52 1.29
N LEU A 253 -15.18 -23.72 1.13
CA LEU A 253 -13.81 -24.16 1.43
C LEU A 253 -13.58 -24.32 2.94
N MET A 254 -14.13 -23.43 3.77
CA MET A 254 -14.07 -23.60 5.22
C MET A 254 -14.68 -24.94 5.66
N GLU A 255 -15.82 -25.33 5.09
CA GLU A 255 -16.44 -26.62 5.39
C GLU A 255 -15.61 -27.80 4.86
N LYS A 256 -15.15 -27.73 3.60
CA LYS A 256 -14.45 -28.85 2.95
C LYS A 256 -13.05 -29.11 3.49
N GLU A 257 -12.30 -28.05 3.73
CA GLU A 257 -10.91 -28.10 4.21
C GLU A 257 -10.82 -27.94 5.74
N GLN A 258 -11.98 -27.85 6.43
CA GLN A 258 -12.07 -27.67 7.88
C GLN A 258 -11.27 -26.45 8.39
N LEU A 259 -11.31 -25.35 7.62
CA LEU A 259 -10.61 -24.13 7.97
C LEU A 259 -11.44 -23.32 8.96
N ASP A 260 -10.77 -22.79 9.97
CA ASP A 260 -11.29 -21.72 10.81
C ASP A 260 -11.11 -20.36 10.12
N ILE A 261 -11.49 -19.28 10.83
CA ILE A 261 -11.40 -17.90 10.31
C ILE A 261 -9.96 -17.54 9.94
N ASP A 262 -9.00 -17.86 10.81
CA ASP A 262 -7.59 -17.53 10.61
C ASP A 262 -7.00 -18.32 9.43
N GLY A 263 -7.36 -19.60 9.31
CA GLY A 263 -6.96 -20.46 8.19
C GLY A 263 -7.49 -19.93 6.86
N MET A 264 -8.75 -19.52 6.81
CA MET A 264 -9.36 -18.94 5.61
C MET A 264 -8.78 -17.56 5.27
N GLU A 265 -8.54 -16.71 6.28
CA GLU A 265 -7.88 -15.41 6.09
C GLU A 265 -6.48 -15.57 5.51
N ASN A 266 -5.70 -16.52 6.05
CA ASN A 266 -4.38 -16.84 5.55
C ASN A 266 -4.42 -17.39 4.12
N LEU A 267 -5.38 -18.27 3.81
CA LEU A 267 -5.56 -18.79 2.45
C LEU A 267 -5.79 -17.66 1.46
N LEU A 268 -6.73 -16.76 1.75
CA LEU A 268 -7.10 -15.66 0.86
C LEU A 268 -6.01 -14.59 0.73
N ASN A 269 -5.23 -14.32 1.79
CA ASN A 269 -4.23 -13.24 1.77
C ASN A 269 -2.83 -13.68 1.35
N ASN A 270 -2.44 -14.92 1.63
CA ASN A 270 -1.05 -15.37 1.51
C ASN A 270 -0.86 -16.55 0.55
N GLN A 271 -1.91 -17.34 0.27
CA GLN A 271 -1.82 -18.58 -0.52
C GLN A 271 -2.63 -18.53 -1.83
N SER A 272 -3.20 -17.37 -2.15
CA SER A 272 -4.08 -17.16 -3.30
C SER A 272 -3.39 -16.31 -4.39
N GLY A 273 -4.18 -15.71 -5.28
CA GLY A 273 -3.67 -14.78 -6.29
C GLY A 273 -2.79 -15.46 -7.33
N LEU A 274 -1.83 -14.71 -7.88
CA LEU A 274 -0.92 -15.22 -8.90
C LEU A 274 -0.06 -16.37 -8.37
N TYR A 275 0.31 -16.32 -7.09
CA TYR A 275 1.01 -17.40 -6.41
C TYR A 275 0.18 -18.68 -6.39
N GLY A 276 -1.05 -18.63 -5.87
CA GLY A 276 -1.93 -19.81 -5.78
C GLY A 276 -2.24 -20.41 -7.15
N ILE A 277 -2.45 -19.57 -8.17
CA ILE A 277 -2.71 -20.04 -9.53
C ILE A 277 -1.46 -20.66 -10.14
N SER A 278 -0.32 -19.97 -10.11
CA SER A 278 0.91 -20.43 -10.77
C SER A 278 1.54 -21.64 -10.08
N GLY A 279 1.47 -21.71 -8.76
CA GLY A 279 2.19 -22.68 -7.93
C GLY A 279 3.71 -22.47 -7.91
N VAL A 280 4.19 -21.27 -8.28
CA VAL A 280 5.63 -20.96 -8.41
C VAL A 280 6.11 -20.11 -7.23
N SER A 281 5.71 -18.84 -7.21
CA SER A 281 6.21 -17.81 -6.30
C SER A 281 5.22 -16.63 -6.31
N PRO A 282 5.15 -15.81 -5.26
CA PRO A 282 4.40 -14.56 -5.30
C PRO A 282 5.11 -13.45 -6.09
N ASP A 283 6.36 -13.65 -6.54
CA ASP A 283 7.07 -12.70 -7.40
C ASP A 283 6.70 -12.90 -8.88
N LEU A 284 6.19 -11.84 -9.51
CA LEU A 284 5.78 -11.88 -10.92
C LEU A 284 6.95 -12.21 -11.86
N ARG A 285 8.20 -11.90 -11.50
CA ARG A 285 9.38 -12.21 -12.31
C ARG A 285 9.61 -13.71 -12.42
N ASP A 286 9.45 -14.42 -11.31
CA ASP A 286 9.57 -15.89 -11.26
C ASP A 286 8.44 -16.54 -12.07
N ILE A 287 7.23 -15.99 -11.97
CA ILE A 287 6.08 -16.45 -12.76
C ILE A 287 6.33 -16.24 -14.26
N TYR A 288 6.88 -15.10 -14.68
CA TYR A 288 7.26 -14.86 -16.07
C TYR A 288 8.33 -15.85 -16.57
N ALA A 289 9.37 -16.11 -15.78
CA ALA A 289 10.39 -17.08 -16.13
C ALA A 289 9.79 -18.48 -16.32
N ALA A 290 8.98 -18.94 -15.36
CA ALA A 290 8.30 -20.23 -15.45
C ALA A 290 7.36 -20.33 -16.66
N ALA A 291 6.64 -19.25 -16.99
CA ALA A 291 5.79 -19.21 -18.19
C ALA A 291 6.62 -19.33 -19.47
N GLY A 292 7.78 -18.67 -19.54
CA GLY A 292 8.73 -18.78 -20.65
C GLY A 292 9.33 -20.18 -20.82
N GLU A 293 9.40 -20.95 -19.73
CA GLU A 293 9.81 -22.36 -19.71
C GLU A 293 8.66 -23.34 -20.01
N GLY A 294 7.46 -22.83 -20.32
CA GLY A 294 6.30 -23.64 -20.72
C GLY A 294 5.34 -24.01 -19.57
N ASN A 295 5.47 -23.40 -18.39
CA ASN A 295 4.50 -23.61 -17.30
C ASN A 295 3.15 -22.96 -17.64
N SER A 296 2.15 -23.79 -17.96
CA SER A 296 0.80 -23.36 -18.35
C SER A 296 0.04 -22.64 -17.24
N ARG A 297 0.25 -23.01 -15.97
CA ARG A 297 -0.37 -22.34 -14.82
C ARG A 297 0.22 -20.94 -14.59
N ALA A 298 1.52 -20.77 -14.82
CA ALA A 298 2.17 -19.47 -14.74
C ALA A 298 1.66 -18.53 -15.85
N ALA A 299 1.53 -19.03 -17.08
CA ALA A 299 0.92 -18.28 -18.18
C ALA A 299 -0.54 -17.89 -17.86
N LEU A 300 -1.34 -18.82 -17.34
CA LEU A 300 -2.71 -18.55 -16.91
C LEU A 300 -2.80 -17.45 -15.85
N ALA A 301 -1.90 -17.45 -14.85
CA ALA A 301 -1.87 -16.43 -13.81
C ALA A 301 -1.64 -15.03 -14.41
N ILE A 302 -0.69 -14.91 -15.34
CA ILE A 302 -0.38 -13.66 -16.04
C ILE A 302 -1.59 -13.17 -16.85
N ASP A 303 -2.20 -14.06 -17.63
CA ASP A 303 -3.34 -13.71 -18.49
C ASP A 303 -4.59 -13.34 -17.66
N LEU A 304 -4.83 -14.01 -16.54
CA LEU A 304 -5.88 -13.64 -15.60
C LEU A 304 -5.65 -12.24 -15.03
N PHE A 305 -4.42 -11.89 -14.66
CA PHE A 305 -4.09 -10.56 -14.13
C PHE A 305 -4.34 -9.46 -15.17
N LYS A 306 -3.88 -9.67 -16.42
CA LYS A 306 -4.15 -8.76 -17.56
C LYS A 306 -5.64 -8.57 -17.79
N TYR A 307 -6.38 -9.68 -17.82
CA TYR A 307 -7.83 -9.68 -18.05
C TYR A 307 -8.57 -8.88 -16.96
N GLN A 308 -8.23 -9.08 -15.69
CA GLN A 308 -8.87 -8.34 -14.59
C GLN A 308 -8.53 -6.85 -14.62
N CYS A 309 -7.28 -6.47 -14.94
CA CYS A 309 -6.91 -5.07 -15.14
C CYS A 309 -7.78 -4.42 -16.23
N ARG A 310 -7.87 -5.08 -17.40
CA ARG A 310 -8.69 -4.61 -18.53
C ARG A 310 -10.16 -4.48 -18.16
N LYS A 311 -10.72 -5.48 -17.48
CA LYS A 311 -12.12 -5.48 -17.02
C LYS A 311 -12.41 -4.28 -16.11
N LEU A 312 -11.53 -4.00 -15.14
CA LEU A 312 -11.70 -2.86 -14.22
C LEU A 312 -11.51 -1.51 -14.92
N ILE A 313 -10.55 -1.39 -15.83
CA ILE A 313 -10.40 -0.18 -16.66
C ILE A 313 -11.68 0.08 -17.46
N GLY A 314 -12.26 -0.94 -18.09
CA GLY A 314 -13.52 -0.83 -18.82
C GLY A 314 -14.70 -0.45 -17.93
N ALA A 315 -14.81 -1.08 -16.76
CA ALA A 315 -15.85 -0.77 -15.77
C ALA A 315 -15.77 0.71 -15.33
N TYR A 316 -14.59 1.20 -14.97
CA TYR A 316 -14.41 2.59 -14.51
C TYR A 316 -14.51 3.62 -15.63
N THR A 317 -14.11 3.26 -16.85
CA THR A 317 -14.39 4.11 -18.03
C THR A 317 -15.89 4.28 -18.21
N SER A 318 -16.66 3.20 -18.07
CA SER A 318 -18.12 3.24 -18.19
C SER A 318 -18.76 4.06 -17.06
N THR A 319 -18.38 3.83 -15.80
CA THR A 319 -19.01 4.52 -14.64
C THR A 319 -18.68 6.01 -14.57
N MET A 320 -17.55 6.46 -15.13
CA MET A 320 -17.19 7.88 -15.25
C MET A 320 -17.73 8.55 -16.53
N GLY A 321 -18.34 7.79 -17.45
CA GLY A 321 -18.80 8.31 -18.74
C GLY A 321 -17.67 8.70 -19.69
N GLY A 322 -16.53 8.01 -19.58
CA GLY A 322 -15.32 8.23 -20.38
C GLY A 322 -14.05 8.27 -19.53
N VAL A 323 -12.90 8.29 -20.20
CA VAL A 323 -11.58 8.37 -19.58
C VAL A 323 -10.68 9.26 -20.45
N ASP A 324 -9.94 10.16 -19.82
CA ASP A 324 -9.01 11.06 -20.50
C ASP A 324 -7.58 10.47 -20.46
N ALA A 325 -7.21 9.75 -19.38
CA ALA A 325 -5.96 8.98 -19.32
C ALA A 325 -6.01 7.77 -18.38
N VAL A 326 -5.20 6.76 -18.68
CA VAL A 326 -4.93 5.59 -17.82
C VAL A 326 -3.47 5.63 -17.39
N ILE A 327 -3.23 5.53 -16.07
CA ILE A 327 -1.92 5.72 -15.47
C ILE A 327 -1.47 4.40 -14.84
N PHE A 328 -0.35 3.84 -15.27
CA PHE A 328 0.27 2.68 -14.63
C PHE A 328 1.40 3.14 -13.70
N THR A 329 1.38 2.65 -12.47
CA THR A 329 2.38 2.97 -11.43
C THR A 329 2.69 1.76 -10.56
N ALA A 330 3.62 1.91 -9.62
CA ALA A 330 4.15 0.88 -8.74
C ALA A 330 4.93 -0.22 -9.46
N GLY A 331 5.43 -1.19 -8.69
CA GLY A 331 6.48 -2.11 -9.15
C GLY A 331 6.14 -2.89 -10.42
N ILE A 332 4.93 -3.42 -10.56
CA ILE A 332 4.49 -4.14 -11.77
C ILE A 332 4.11 -3.12 -12.85
N GLY A 333 3.33 -2.09 -12.50
CA GLY A 333 2.82 -1.12 -13.47
C GLY A 333 3.92 -0.35 -14.20
N GLU A 334 5.03 -0.06 -13.54
CA GLU A 334 6.19 0.61 -14.12
C GLU A 334 7.07 -0.33 -14.96
N ASN A 335 7.22 -1.59 -14.54
CA ASN A 335 8.27 -2.47 -15.07
C ASN A 335 7.79 -3.64 -15.96
N ALA A 336 6.47 -3.91 -16.02
CA ALA A 336 5.92 -5.02 -16.81
C ALA A 336 5.16 -4.50 -18.05
N PRO A 337 5.83 -4.24 -19.19
CA PRO A 337 5.19 -3.74 -20.40
C PRO A 337 4.11 -4.68 -20.95
N ASP A 338 4.30 -6.00 -20.82
CA ASP A 338 3.34 -7.01 -21.25
C ASP A 338 2.03 -6.96 -20.45
N ILE A 339 2.09 -6.66 -19.14
CA ILE A 339 0.87 -6.41 -18.34
C ILE A 339 0.14 -5.16 -18.84
N ARG A 340 0.87 -4.07 -19.14
CA ARG A 340 0.26 -2.84 -19.65
C ARG A 340 -0.38 -3.05 -21.01
N ASP A 341 0.31 -3.72 -21.93
CA ASP A 341 -0.22 -4.09 -23.24
C ASP A 341 -1.50 -4.95 -23.10
N GLY A 342 -1.44 -5.97 -22.25
CA GLY A 342 -2.61 -6.81 -21.94
C GLY A 342 -3.78 -6.07 -21.30
N ALA A 343 -3.53 -5.03 -20.50
CA ALA A 343 -4.57 -4.23 -19.86
C ALA A 343 -5.23 -3.22 -20.82
N CYS A 344 -4.51 -2.76 -21.84
CA CYS A 344 -4.97 -1.72 -22.79
C CYS A 344 -5.57 -2.24 -24.11
N LYS A 345 -5.36 -3.53 -24.43
CA LYS A 345 -5.95 -4.20 -25.61
C LYS A 345 -7.46 -4.34 -25.53
#